data_AF-A0A3E1EPB0-F1
#
_entry.id   AF-A0A3E1EPB0-F1
#
_cell.length_a   1.000
_cell.length_b   1.000
_cell.length_c   1.000
_cell.angle_alpha   90.00
_cell.angle_beta   90.00
_cell.angle_gamma   90.00
#
_symmetry.space_group_name_H-M   'P 1'
#
loop_
_entity.id
_entity.type
_entity.pdbx_description
1 polymer ?
#
loop_
_entity_poly.entity_id
_entity_poly.type
_entity_poly.pdbx_seq_one_letter_code
_entity_poly.pdbx_strand_id
1 'polypeptide(L)'
;MSLSALSRRARRVRELYAKLEIQRGGRPWSRAELAQGFVGDVGDLMKLLMAKDGRRPAAQLDAKLAHEFGDCLWCLLVLAEASDVDLAKAFNATMDELELRLAPKKRTKKL
;
A
#
# COMPACT_ATOMS: atom_id res chain seq x y z
N MET A 1 16.23 -2.40 -0.56
CA MET A 1 15.81 -2.54 0.85
C MET A 1 14.89 -3.75 0.96
N SER A 2 14.94 -4.52 2.05
CA SER A 2 13.94 -5.58 2.30
C SER A 2 12.60 -4.98 2.73
N LEU A 3 11.51 -5.75 2.61
CA LEU A 3 10.20 -5.34 3.14
C LEU A 3 10.28 -5.03 4.63
N SER A 4 11.02 -5.82 5.41
CA SER A 4 11.27 -5.56 6.83
C SER A 4 12.00 -4.24 7.12
N ALA A 5 12.92 -3.82 6.23
CA ALA A 5 13.56 -2.51 6.35
C ALA A 5 12.59 -1.37 6.05
N LEU A 6 11.69 -1.55 5.07
CA LEU A 6 10.63 -0.59 4.75
C LEU A 6 9.61 -0.50 5.88
N SER A 7 9.11 -1.62 6.41
CA SER A 7 8.17 -1.65 7.55
C SER A 7 8.74 -0.92 8.77
N ARG A 8 10.00 -1.17 9.13
CA ARG A 8 10.66 -0.45 10.24
C ARG A 8 10.75 1.06 9.98
N ARG A 9 10.99 1.48 8.75
CA ARG A 9 10.99 2.91 8.40
C ARG A 9 9.58 3.50 8.49
N ALA A 10 8.57 2.79 7.96
CA ALA A 10 7.18 3.20 7.98
C ALA A 10 6.67 3.36 9.42
N ARG A 11 6.96 2.40 10.30
CA ARG A 11 6.69 2.44 11.74
C ARG A 11 7.26 3.70 12.40
N ARG A 12 8.55 3.98 12.19
CA ARG A 12 9.19 5.19 12.75
C ARG A 12 8.48 6.46 12.31
N VAL A 13 8.08 6.55 11.03
CA VAL A 13 7.32 7.70 10.52
C VAL A 13 5.92 7.76 11.15
N ARG A 14 5.24 6.62 11.31
CA ARG A 14 3.94 6.56 12.00
C ARG A 14 4.03 7.02 13.45
N GLU A 15 5.08 6.65 14.17
CA GLU A 15 5.35 7.13 15.53
C GLU A 15 5.56 8.65 15.58
N LEU A 16 6.18 9.26 14.56
CA LEU A 16 6.30 10.72 14.45
C LEU A 16 4.93 11.39 14.22
N TYR A 17 4.11 10.84 13.33
CA TYR A 17 2.75 11.34 13.11
C TYR A 17 1.88 11.20 14.37
N ALA A 18 1.97 10.08 15.09
CA ALA A 18 1.24 9.88 16.33
C ALA A 18 1.59 10.94 17.40
N LYS A 19 2.89 11.30 17.50
CA LYS A 19 3.33 12.41 18.37
C LYS A 19 2.76 13.75 17.92
N LEU A 20 2.78 14.02 16.62
CA LEU A 20 2.23 15.25 16.05
C LEU A 20 0.72 15.38 16.30
N GLU A 21 -0.03 14.29 16.17
CA GLU A 21 -1.47 14.23 16.43
C GLU A 21 -1.79 14.58 17.90
N ILE A 22 -1.02 14.05 18.84
CA ILE A 22 -1.13 14.39 20.27
C ILE A 22 -0.78 15.86 20.52
N GLN A 23 0.31 16.36 19.91
CA GLN A 23 0.72 17.77 20.05
C GLN A 23 -0.34 18.74 19.52
N ARG A 24 -1.13 18.32 18.53
CA ARG A 24 -2.26 19.10 17.99
C ARG A 24 -3.54 18.99 18.82
N GLY A 25 -3.46 18.42 20.03
CA GLY A 25 -4.59 18.25 20.94
C GLY A 25 -5.50 17.06 20.61
N GLY A 26 -5.07 16.19 19.69
CA GLY A 26 -5.78 14.98 19.30
C GLY A 26 -5.26 13.74 20.01
N ARG A 27 -5.54 12.59 19.40
CA ARG A 27 -4.99 11.27 19.77
C ARG A 27 -4.34 10.62 18.55
N PRO A 28 -3.50 9.58 18.74
CA PRO A 28 -3.05 8.77 17.62
C PRO A 28 -4.24 8.29 16.77
N TRP A 29 -4.14 8.45 15.46
CA TRP A 29 -5.12 7.93 14.51
C TRP A 29 -5.36 6.44 14.72
N SER A 30 -6.65 6.08 14.68
CA SER A 30 -7.14 4.71 14.74
C SER A 30 -6.92 4.01 13.40
N ARG A 31 -7.10 2.69 13.38
CA ARG A 31 -7.07 1.90 12.14
C ARG A 31 -8.02 2.43 11.07
N ALA A 32 -9.21 2.88 11.46
CA ALA A 32 -10.20 3.44 10.54
C ALA A 32 -9.74 4.78 9.93
N GLU A 33 -9.14 5.66 10.74
CA GLU A 33 -8.59 6.93 10.27
C GLU A 33 -7.37 6.73 9.36
N LEU A 34 -6.51 5.75 9.68
CA LEU A 34 -5.40 5.35 8.80
C LEU A 34 -5.93 4.80 7.46
N ALA A 35 -6.98 3.96 7.49
CA ALA A 35 -7.60 3.43 6.28
C ALA A 35 -8.26 4.53 5.44
N GLN A 36 -8.86 5.53 6.09
CA GLN A 36 -9.41 6.70 5.40
C GLN A 36 -8.31 7.51 4.70
N GLY A 37 -7.17 7.73 5.36
CA GLY A 37 -6.00 8.36 4.75
C GLY A 37 -5.53 7.59 3.52
N PHE A 38 -5.39 6.27 3.64
CA PHE A 38 -5.00 5.39 2.54
C PHE A 38 -5.94 5.49 1.32
N VAL A 39 -7.26 5.57 1.54
CA VAL A 39 -8.22 5.76 0.43
C VAL A 39 -8.00 7.10 -0.28
N GLY A 40 -7.60 8.14 0.44
CA GLY A 40 -7.18 9.41 -0.14
C GLY A 40 -6.00 9.25 -1.10
N ASP A 41 -4.92 8.63 -0.62
CA ASP A 41 -3.69 8.38 -1.40
C ASP A 41 -3.99 7.51 -2.65
N VAL A 42 -4.84 6.50 -2.52
CA VAL A 42 -5.29 5.68 -3.66
C VAL A 42 -6.02 6.54 -4.71
N GLY A 43 -6.85 7.48 -4.26
CA GLY A 43 -7.54 8.41 -5.15
C GLY A 43 -6.59 9.34 -5.91
N ASP A 44 -5.53 9.80 -5.26
CA ASP A 44 -4.51 10.63 -5.88
C ASP A 44 -3.59 9.83 -6.82
N LEU A 45 -3.21 8.61 -6.43
CA LEU A 45 -2.51 7.67 -7.32
C LEU A 45 -3.33 7.40 -8.59
N MET A 46 -4.62 7.12 -8.47
CA MET A 46 -5.52 6.87 -9.60
C MET A 46 -5.57 8.07 -10.56
N LYS A 47 -5.73 9.28 -10.00
CA LYS A 47 -5.70 10.54 -10.74
C LYS A 47 -4.41 10.72 -11.54
N LEU A 48 -3.27 10.29 -11.03
CA LEU A 48 -1.98 10.40 -11.72
C LEU A 48 -1.78 9.30 -12.76
N LEU A 49 -2.22 8.07 -12.50
CA LEU A 49 -2.21 7.00 -13.51
C LEU A 49 -3.07 7.38 -14.73
N MET A 50 -4.26 7.95 -14.51
CA MET A 50 -5.07 8.51 -15.60
C MET A 50 -4.31 9.58 -16.40
N ALA A 51 -3.52 10.41 -15.74
CA ALA A 51 -2.70 11.42 -16.41
C ALA A 51 -1.55 10.78 -17.20
N LYS A 52 -0.95 9.71 -16.68
CA LYS A 52 0.08 8.91 -17.38
C LYS A 52 -0.46 8.26 -18.65
N ASP A 53 -1.73 7.88 -18.63
CA ASP A 53 -2.46 7.36 -19.79
C ASP A 53 -3.03 8.45 -20.71
N GLY A 54 -2.66 9.72 -20.51
CA GLY A 54 -3.08 10.85 -21.35
C GLY A 54 -4.56 11.23 -21.20
N ARG A 55 -5.26 10.76 -20.17
CA ARG A 55 -6.69 11.02 -19.95
C ARG A 55 -6.97 12.33 -19.23
N ARG A 56 -5.94 13.00 -18.72
CA ARG A 56 -6.04 14.33 -18.08
C ARG A 56 -4.66 15.01 -18.00
N PRO A 57 -4.61 16.34 -17.91
CA PRO A 57 -3.34 17.06 -17.72
C PRO A 57 -2.79 16.86 -16.31
N ALA A 58 -1.47 16.78 -16.19
CA ALA A 58 -0.76 16.82 -14.93
C ALA A 58 0.62 17.46 -15.11
N ALA A 59 1.01 18.33 -14.18
CA ALA A 59 2.36 18.88 -14.10
C ALA A 59 3.22 18.02 -13.16
N GLN A 60 4.50 17.85 -13.50
CA GLN A 60 5.48 17.07 -12.73
C GLN A 60 5.03 15.62 -12.49
N LEU A 61 4.42 15.02 -13.52
CA LEU A 61 3.70 13.75 -13.41
C LEU A 61 4.54 12.62 -12.81
N ASP A 62 5.75 12.38 -13.32
CA ASP A 62 6.55 11.24 -12.87
C ASP A 62 6.98 11.37 -11.40
N ALA A 63 7.33 12.58 -10.96
CA ALA A 63 7.69 12.83 -9.57
C ALA A 63 6.50 12.65 -8.62
N LYS A 64 5.32 13.16 -9.00
CA LYS A 64 4.10 12.98 -8.21
C LYS A 64 3.66 11.53 -8.20
N LEU A 65 3.75 10.82 -9.32
CA LEU A 65 3.37 9.42 -9.40
C LEU A 65 4.25 8.56 -8.49
N ALA A 66 5.56 8.81 -8.48
CA ALA A 66 6.48 8.14 -7.57
C ALA A 66 6.18 8.45 -6.10
N HIS A 67 5.76 9.68 -5.78
CA HIS A 67 5.33 10.08 -4.45
C HIS A 67 4.11 9.27 -3.99
N GLU A 68 3.04 9.22 -4.80
CA GLU A 68 1.81 8.50 -4.43
C GLU A 68 2.01 6.99 -4.31
N PHE A 69 2.90 6.39 -5.11
CA PHE A 69 3.30 5.00 -4.90
C PHE A 69 3.99 4.81 -3.54
N GLY A 70 4.82 5.78 -3.12
CA GLY A 70 5.46 5.79 -1.82
C GLY A 70 4.46 5.90 -0.67
N ASP A 71 3.50 6.81 -0.78
CA ASP A 71 2.48 7.06 0.25
C ASP A 71 1.51 5.88 0.38
N CYS A 72 1.02 5.35 -0.75
CA CYS A 72 0.21 4.13 -0.77
C CYS A 72 0.95 2.95 -0.10
N LEU A 73 2.24 2.76 -0.40
CA LEU A 73 3.03 1.70 0.22
C LEU A 73 3.22 1.95 1.72
N TRP A 74 3.48 3.19 2.14
CA TRP A 74 3.60 3.54 3.55
C TRP A 74 2.30 3.23 4.32
N CYS A 75 1.16 3.62 3.77
CA CYS A 75 -0.17 3.33 4.33
C CYS A 75 -0.41 1.83 4.51
N LEU A 76 -0.12 1.02 3.48
CA LEU A 76 -0.25 -0.44 3.58
C LEU A 76 0.65 -1.05 4.65
N LEU A 77 1.91 -0.60 4.75
CA LEU A 77 2.85 -1.09 5.76
C LEU A 77 2.38 -0.77 7.19
N VAL A 78 1.90 0.45 7.40
CA VAL A 78 1.38 0.92 8.69
C VAL A 78 0.09 0.21 9.08
N LEU A 79 -0.83 0.04 8.12
CA LEU A 79 -2.11 -0.65 8.36
C LEU A 79 -1.90 -2.13 8.67
N ALA A 80 -0.96 -2.79 7.99
CA ALA A 80 -0.61 -4.17 8.28
C ALA A 80 -0.07 -4.31 9.72
N GLU A 81 0.86 -3.45 10.12
CA GLU A 81 1.39 -3.44 11.48
C GLU A 81 0.31 -3.12 12.53
N ALA A 82 -0.53 -2.12 12.30
CA ALA A 82 -1.62 -1.76 13.19
C ALA A 82 -2.71 -2.85 13.30
N SER A 83 -2.73 -3.80 12.37
CA SER A 83 -3.71 -4.90 12.30
C SER A 83 -3.09 -6.26 12.63
N ASP A 84 -1.84 -6.29 13.11
CA ASP A 84 -1.10 -7.52 13.44
C ASP A 84 -0.97 -8.51 12.26
N VAL A 85 -0.84 -7.98 11.04
CA VAL A 85 -0.68 -8.77 9.82
C VAL A 85 0.78 -8.82 9.39
N ASP A 86 1.32 -10.04 9.26
CA ASP A 86 2.58 -10.26 8.55
C ASP A 86 2.35 -10.10 7.05
N LEU A 87 2.62 -8.88 6.56
CA LEU A 87 2.38 -8.51 5.17
C LEU A 87 3.21 -9.36 4.18
N ALA A 88 4.43 -9.75 4.53
CA ALA A 88 5.29 -10.56 3.66
C ALA A 88 4.68 -11.95 3.47
N LYS A 89 4.28 -12.58 4.58
CA LYS A 89 3.64 -13.89 4.59
C LYS A 89 2.29 -13.85 3.87
N ALA A 90 1.47 -12.85 4.15
CA ALA A 90 0.16 -12.68 3.53
C ALA A 90 0.29 -12.52 2.00
N PHE A 91 1.21 -11.67 1.53
CA PHE A 91 1.46 -11.49 0.11
C PHE A 91 1.84 -12.79 -0.59
N ASN A 92 2.84 -13.52 -0.08
CA ASN A 92 3.29 -14.77 -0.69
C ASN A 92 2.17 -15.81 -0.74
N ALA A 93 1.44 -16.01 0.37
CA ALA A 93 0.33 -16.95 0.40
C ALA A 93 -0.76 -16.62 -0.62
N THR A 94 -1.11 -15.34 -0.78
CA THR A 94 -2.07 -14.91 -1.81
C THR A 94 -1.53 -15.12 -3.23
N MET A 95 -0.25 -14.83 -3.49
CA MET A 95 0.34 -15.03 -4.82
C MET A 95 0.42 -16.52 -5.18
N ASP A 96 0.83 -17.38 -4.24
CA ASP A 96 0.85 -18.84 -4.42
C ASP A 96 -0.54 -19.37 -4.80
N GLU A 97 -1.60 -18.89 -4.14
CA GLU A 97 -2.98 -19.27 -4.47
C GLU A 97 -3.38 -18.81 -5.89
N LEU A 98 -3.05 -17.57 -6.24
CA LEU A 98 -3.36 -17.02 -7.56
C LEU A 98 -2.62 -17.78 -8.67
N GLU A 99 -1.35 -18.08 -8.48
CA GLU A 99 -0.54 -18.86 -9.41
C GLU A 99 -1.11 -20.26 -9.61
N LEU A 100 -1.50 -20.94 -8.53
CA LEU A 100 -2.15 -22.25 -8.59
C LEU A 100 -3.47 -22.20 -9.37
N ARG A 101 -4.29 -21.17 -9.14
CA ARG A 101 -5.58 -20.97 -9.83
C ARG A 101 -5.43 -20.68 -11.32
N LEU A 102 -4.39 -19.95 -11.68
CA LEU A 102 -4.14 -19.52 -13.06
C LEU A 102 -3.30 -20.53 -13.84
N ALA A 103 -2.69 -21.52 -13.17
CA ALA A 103 -1.92 -22.56 -13.82
C ALA A 103 -2.79 -23.34 -14.84
N PRO A 104 -2.29 -23.56 -16.08
CA PRO A 104 -3.03 -24.30 -17.09
C PRO A 104 -3.28 -25.74 -16.64
N LYS A 105 -4.53 -26.19 -16.71
CA LYS A 105 -4.90 -27.58 -16.38
C LYS A 105 -4.26 -28.55 -17.39
N LYS A 106 -3.43 -29.48 -16.91
CA LYS A 106 -2.93 -30.58 -17.75
C LYS A 106 -4.11 -31.41 -18.26
N ARG A 107 -4.32 -31.44 -19.58
CA ARG A 107 -5.27 -32.37 -20.22
C ARG A 107 -4.71 -33.79 -20.06
N THR A 108 -5.31 -34.59 -19.19
CA THR A 108 -5.10 -36.04 -19.19
C THR A 108 -5.72 -36.62 -20.45
N LYS A 109 -4.90 -37.09 -21.40
CA LYS A 109 -5.37 -37.96 -22.48
C LYS A 109 -5.77 -39.29 -21.85
N LYS A 110 -7.07 -39.60 -21.83
CA LYS A 110 -7.54 -40.97 -21.63
C LYS A 110 -7.08 -41.78 -22.85
N LEU A 111 -6.29 -42.82 -22.58
CA LEU A 111 -6.00 -43.92 -23.51
C LEU A 111 -7.28 -44.72 -23.77
#